data_AF-A0A7C4HL59-F1
#
_entry.id   AF-A0A7C4HL59-F1
#
_cell.length_a   1.000
_cell.length_b   1.000
_cell.length_c   1.000
_cell.angle_alpha   90.00
_cell.angle_beta   90.00
_cell.angle_gamma   90.00
#
_symmetry.space_group_name_H-M   'P 1'
#
loop_
_entity.id
_entity.type
_entity.pdbx_description
1 polymer ?
#
loop_
_entity_poly.entity_id
_entity_poly.type
_entity_poly.pdbx_seq_one_letter_code
_entity_poly.pdbx_strand_id
1 'polypeptide(L)'
;MPETVDILEQVLCEKSIIISRSLNAMLKFAFTLISIALNRGLRVLVVDERGYLERYAPLELIERITVTSDLENACIDASALVVAYMPRSLRGLTHCKAMNVVVFTRYFGVRRLGDYVKYHLNRIPGTSEYALTCYERSISARIVLELGRIRVVGSPPGIYGKAYDALKNALVTYGEMRVKDAVLVVSKELGVDKNRARMILIALARRGYLKVVKGKVTLGVG
;
A
#
# COMPACT_ATOMS: atom_id res chain seq x y z
N MET A 1 -7.76 -14.41 -14.91
CA MET A 1 -7.58 -14.37 -13.44
C MET A 1 -8.10 -13.03 -12.95
N PRO A 2 -9.30 -12.97 -12.32
CA PRO A 2 -9.91 -11.72 -11.91
C PRO A 2 -9.73 -11.51 -10.40
N GLU A 3 -8.51 -11.26 -9.91
CA GLU A 3 -8.28 -11.00 -8.46
C GLU A 3 -7.23 -9.92 -8.14
N THR A 4 -6.81 -9.14 -9.13
CA THR A 4 -6.33 -7.77 -8.91
C THR A 4 -7.45 -6.83 -9.31
N VAL A 5 -8.55 -6.82 -8.53
CA VAL A 5 -9.29 -5.56 -8.39
C VAL A 5 -8.24 -4.59 -7.88
N ASP A 6 -7.83 -3.68 -8.76
CA ASP A 6 -6.66 -2.83 -8.59
C ASP A 6 -6.77 -2.14 -7.22
N ILE A 7 -5.83 -2.43 -6.32
CA ILE A 7 -5.82 -1.88 -4.94
C ILE A 7 -5.93 -0.35 -4.96
N LEU A 8 -5.53 0.27 -6.08
CA LEU A 8 -5.66 1.69 -6.33
C LEU A 8 -7.09 2.11 -6.62
N GLU A 9 -7.87 1.31 -7.35
CA GLU A 9 -9.30 1.54 -7.53
C GLU A 9 -10.01 1.51 -6.19
N GLN A 10 -9.65 0.55 -5.34
CA GLN A 10 -10.21 0.50 -3.98
C GLN A 10 -9.85 1.77 -3.21
N VAL A 11 -8.58 2.18 -3.21
CA VAL A 11 -8.15 3.41 -2.53
C VAL A 11 -8.86 4.66 -3.08
N LEU A 12 -9.10 4.76 -4.39
CA LEU A 12 -9.70 5.94 -5.04
C LEU A 12 -11.23 6.02 -4.93
N CYS A 13 -11.92 4.88 -4.82
CA CYS A 13 -13.38 4.82 -4.87
C CYS A 13 -14.03 4.59 -3.50
N GLU A 14 -13.26 4.71 -2.41
CA GLU A 14 -13.77 4.55 -1.05
C GLU A 14 -13.12 5.54 -0.08
N LYS A 15 -13.62 5.54 1.16
CA LYS A 15 -12.97 6.23 2.28
C LYS A 15 -11.75 5.44 2.74
N SER A 16 -10.57 5.93 2.40
CA SER A 16 -9.29 5.27 2.65
C SER A 16 -8.36 6.09 3.52
N ILE A 17 -7.57 5.41 4.35
CA ILE A 17 -6.49 6.02 5.14
C ILE A 17 -5.18 5.32 4.78
N ILE A 18 -4.23 6.10 4.28
CA ILE A 18 -2.86 5.67 4.03
C ILE A 18 -1.99 6.05 5.22
N ILE A 19 -1.48 5.03 5.91
CA ILE A 19 -0.69 5.16 7.12
C ILE A 19 0.76 4.84 6.81
N SER A 20 1.67 5.79 7.04
CA SER A 20 3.11 5.54 6.90
C SER A 20 3.94 6.28 7.93
N ARG A 21 5.10 5.72 8.27
CA ARG A 21 6.15 6.44 9.03
C ARG A 21 7.04 7.28 8.12
N SER A 22 7.07 7.01 6.82
CA SER A 22 7.92 7.72 5.87
C SER A 22 7.16 8.84 5.19
N LEU A 23 7.54 10.10 5.48
CA LEU A 23 6.96 11.26 4.81
C LEU A 23 7.17 11.21 3.30
N ASN A 24 8.37 10.82 2.87
CA ASN A 24 8.72 10.70 1.46
C ASN A 24 7.83 9.65 0.76
N ALA A 25 7.60 8.49 1.40
CA ALA A 25 6.70 7.48 0.86
C ALA A 25 5.26 8.02 0.70
N MET A 26 4.75 8.76 1.69
CA MET A 26 3.41 9.37 1.60
C MET A 26 3.33 10.44 0.53
N LEU A 27 4.30 11.35 0.41
CA LEU A 27 4.32 12.35 -0.65
C LEU A 27 4.32 11.70 -2.03
N LYS A 28 5.22 10.73 -2.26
CA LYS A 28 5.28 9.99 -3.51
C LYS A 28 3.94 9.32 -3.82
N PHE A 29 3.35 8.64 -2.84
CA PHE A 29 2.09 7.95 -3.06
C PHE A 29 0.95 8.96 -3.31
N ALA A 30 0.87 10.04 -2.53
CA ALA A 30 -0.13 11.09 -2.72
C ALA A 30 -0.05 11.72 -4.12
N PHE A 31 1.14 12.15 -4.56
CA PHE A 31 1.31 12.71 -5.91
C PHE A 31 0.91 11.71 -7.00
N THR A 32 1.33 10.46 -6.84
CA THR A 32 1.03 9.42 -7.82
C THR A 32 -0.47 9.15 -7.90
N LEU A 33 -1.14 9.05 -6.74
CA LEU A 33 -2.57 8.85 -6.63
C LEU A 33 -3.35 10.02 -7.25
N ILE A 34 -2.95 11.25 -6.96
CA ILE A 34 -3.56 12.47 -7.51
C ILE A 34 -3.40 12.50 -9.03
N SER A 35 -2.20 12.23 -9.56
CA SER A 35 -1.96 12.15 -11.00
C SER A 35 -2.85 11.11 -11.67
N ILE A 36 -3.00 9.92 -11.09
CA ILE A 36 -3.89 8.87 -11.60
C ILE A 36 -5.35 9.35 -11.61
N ALA A 37 -5.82 9.95 -10.52
CA ALA A 37 -7.18 10.47 -10.40
C ALA A 37 -7.47 11.55 -11.47
N LEU A 38 -6.56 12.52 -11.62
CA LEU A 38 -6.68 13.58 -12.62
C LEU A 38 -6.68 13.04 -14.06
N ASN A 39 -5.86 12.03 -14.35
CA ASN A 39 -5.81 11.41 -15.68
C ASN A 39 -7.07 10.60 -16.00
N ARG A 40 -7.85 10.23 -14.98
CA ARG A 40 -9.19 9.62 -15.12
C ARG A 40 -10.31 10.66 -15.21
N GLY A 41 -9.97 11.94 -15.23
CA GLY A 41 -10.94 13.04 -15.27
C GLY A 41 -11.63 13.30 -13.93
N LEU A 42 -11.12 12.76 -12.82
CA LEU A 42 -11.66 13.07 -11.50
C LEU A 42 -11.26 14.49 -11.10
N ARG A 43 -12.21 15.24 -10.54
CA ARG A 43 -11.92 16.48 -9.84
C ARG A 43 -11.27 16.15 -8.50
N VAL A 44 -10.11 16.74 -8.23
CA VAL A 44 -9.33 16.47 -7.01
C VAL A 44 -9.27 17.73 -6.15
N LEU A 45 -9.72 17.61 -4.90
CA LEU A 45 -9.61 18.63 -3.88
C LEU A 45 -8.61 18.18 -2.82
N VAL A 46 -7.51 18.89 -2.69
CA VAL A 46 -6.46 18.60 -1.72
C VAL A 46 -6.63 19.47 -0.48
N VAL A 47 -6.70 18.83 0.68
CA VAL A 47 -6.65 19.50 1.98
C VAL A 47 -5.25 19.41 2.54
N ASP A 48 -4.54 20.54 2.62
CA ASP A 48 -3.14 20.63 3.05
C ASP A 48 -2.93 21.75 4.08
N GLU A 49 -3.47 21.55 5.28
CA GLU A 49 -3.43 22.51 6.40
C GLU A 49 -2.02 22.95 6.86
N ARG A 50 -0.97 22.28 6.37
CA ARG A 50 0.44 22.52 6.71
C ARG A 50 1.30 22.89 5.50
N GLY A 51 0.73 22.92 4.29
CA GLY A 51 1.44 23.24 3.05
C GLY A 51 2.53 22.24 2.68
N TYR A 52 2.44 20.98 3.11
CA TYR A 52 3.44 19.97 2.74
C TYR A 52 3.30 19.54 1.29
N LEU A 53 2.09 19.19 0.88
CA LEU A 53 1.81 18.73 -0.47
C LEU A 53 2.05 19.86 -1.46
N GLU A 54 1.53 21.06 -1.17
CA GLU A 54 1.72 22.26 -1.99
C GLU A 54 3.19 22.60 -2.22
N ARG A 55 4.01 22.53 -1.15
CA ARG A 55 5.45 22.85 -1.23
C ARG A 55 6.26 21.87 -2.08
N TYR A 56 5.88 20.59 -2.11
CA TYR A 56 6.69 19.53 -2.72
C TYR A 56 6.09 18.97 -4.01
N ALA A 57 4.88 19.36 -4.37
CA ALA A 57 4.21 18.88 -5.57
C ALA A 57 4.88 19.43 -6.83
N PRO A 58 4.91 18.65 -7.94
CA PRO A 58 5.22 19.18 -9.26
C PRO A 58 4.25 20.30 -9.64
N LEU A 59 4.75 21.35 -10.29
CA LEU A 59 3.94 22.52 -10.70
C LEU A 59 2.72 22.10 -11.56
N GLU A 60 2.97 21.18 -12.50
CA GLU A 60 1.96 20.59 -13.40
C GLU A 60 0.80 19.91 -12.65
N LEU A 61 1.06 19.41 -11.45
CA LEU A 61 0.05 18.77 -10.61
C LEU A 61 -0.75 19.83 -9.85
N ILE A 62 -0.08 20.87 -9.33
CA ILE A 62 -0.69 21.96 -8.58
C ILE A 62 -1.68 22.75 -9.43
N GLU A 63 -1.36 23.01 -10.70
CA GLU A 63 -2.23 23.73 -11.64
C GLU A 63 -3.56 23.00 -11.94
N ARG A 64 -3.62 21.69 -11.68
CA ARG A 64 -4.76 20.82 -12.00
C ARG A 64 -5.61 20.43 -10.80
N ILE A 65 -5.20 20.80 -9.58
CA ILE A 65 -5.93 20.51 -8.34
C ILE A 65 -6.46 21.78 -7.69
N THR A 66 -7.49 21.64 -6.89
CA THR A 66 -7.88 22.69 -5.94
C THR A 66 -7.21 22.40 -4.60
N VAL A 67 -6.46 23.34 -4.04
CA VAL A 67 -5.85 23.22 -2.71
C VAL A 67 -6.61 24.09 -1.72
N THR A 68 -6.90 23.55 -0.54
CA THR A 68 -7.53 24.27 0.56
C THR A 68 -6.91 23.87 1.90
N SER A 69 -7.00 24.75 2.89
CA SER A 69 -6.70 24.43 4.29
C SER A 69 -7.96 24.07 5.09
N ASP A 70 -9.15 24.14 4.47
CA ASP A 70 -10.43 23.91 5.13
C ASP A 70 -10.95 22.50 4.85
N LEU A 71 -10.74 21.61 5.81
CA LEU A 71 -11.18 20.22 5.76
C LEU A 71 -12.72 20.09 5.80
N GLU A 72 -13.41 20.96 6.53
CA GLU A 72 -14.85 20.85 6.74
C GLU A 72 -15.59 21.17 5.44
N ASN A 73 -15.22 22.27 4.78
CA ASN A 73 -15.78 22.64 3.48
C ASN A 73 -15.41 21.61 2.39
N ALA A 74 -14.18 21.08 2.42
CA ALA A 74 -13.79 20.03 1.48
C ALA A 74 -14.64 18.77 1.60
N CYS A 75 -15.09 18.44 2.82
CA CYS A 75 -15.89 17.26 3.12
C CYS A 75 -17.37 17.35 2.70
N ILE A 76 -17.83 18.50 2.21
CA ILE A 76 -19.20 18.72 1.72
C ILE A 76 -19.32 18.38 0.22
N ASP A 77 -18.24 18.55 -0.56
CA ASP A 77 -18.25 18.33 -2.00
C ASP A 77 -18.23 16.82 -2.32
N ALA A 78 -19.41 16.25 -2.58
CA ALA A 78 -19.55 14.84 -2.93
C ALA A 78 -19.06 14.48 -4.35
N SER A 79 -18.77 15.48 -5.19
CA SER A 79 -18.37 15.27 -6.60
C SER A 79 -16.86 15.14 -6.80
N ALA A 80 -16.07 15.50 -5.78
CA ALA A 80 -14.62 15.49 -5.84
C ALA A 80 -14.01 14.32 -5.05
N LEU A 81 -12.84 13.86 -5.51
CA LEU A 81 -11.93 13.08 -4.66
C LEU A 81 -11.27 14.03 -3.66
N VAL A 82 -11.54 13.84 -2.37
CA VAL A 82 -10.92 14.61 -1.30
C VAL A 82 -9.63 13.92 -0.86
N VAL A 83 -8.49 14.58 -1.01
CA VAL A 83 -7.19 14.09 -0.55
C VAL A 83 -6.73 14.93 0.64
N ALA A 84 -6.85 14.39 1.84
CA ALA A 84 -6.42 15.06 3.07
C ALA A 84 -4.99 14.65 3.43
N TYR A 85 -4.03 15.56 3.31
CA TYR A 85 -2.62 15.28 3.57
C TYR A 85 -2.19 15.79 4.95
N MET A 86 -1.89 14.85 5.86
CA MET A 86 -1.45 15.13 7.22
C MET A 86 -2.28 16.21 7.95
N PRO A 87 -3.63 16.07 7.99
CA PRO A 87 -4.49 17.05 8.64
C PRO A 87 -4.12 17.21 10.12
N ARG A 88 -4.29 18.40 10.71
CA ARG A 88 -3.99 18.67 12.12
C ARG A 88 -4.92 17.87 13.03
N SER A 89 -6.14 17.62 12.59
CA SER A 89 -7.17 16.87 13.31
C SER A 89 -7.90 15.92 12.37
N LEU A 90 -8.19 14.71 12.85
CA LEU A 90 -9.05 13.76 12.13
C LEU A 90 -10.55 13.94 12.46
N ARG A 91 -10.92 14.89 13.34
CA ARG A 91 -12.33 15.06 13.75
C ARG A 91 -13.22 15.49 12.58
N GLY A 92 -12.75 16.37 11.70
CA GLY A 92 -13.54 16.80 10.53
C GLY A 92 -13.91 15.64 9.60
N LEU A 93 -13.13 14.56 9.61
CA LEU A 93 -13.35 13.40 8.75
C LEU A 93 -14.48 12.48 9.25
N THR A 94 -14.84 12.50 10.53
CA THR A 94 -15.90 11.61 11.07
C THR A 94 -17.29 11.96 10.52
N HIS A 95 -17.46 13.20 10.04
CA HIS A 95 -18.71 13.69 9.46
C HIS A 95 -18.56 13.99 7.96
N CYS A 96 -17.49 13.51 7.33
CA CYS A 96 -17.23 13.76 5.93
C CYS A 96 -18.29 13.08 5.05
N LYS A 97 -19.00 13.89 4.26
CA LYS A 97 -20.07 13.44 3.36
C LYS A 97 -19.54 13.04 1.98
N ALA A 98 -18.33 13.48 1.63
CA ALA A 98 -17.65 13.03 0.42
C ALA A 98 -17.54 11.50 0.40
N MET A 99 -17.90 10.89 -0.73
CA MET A 99 -17.87 9.43 -0.89
C MET A 99 -16.43 8.90 -1.01
N ASN A 100 -15.57 9.65 -1.70
CA ASN A 100 -14.20 9.28 -2.01
C ASN A 100 -13.25 10.19 -1.24
N VAL A 101 -12.63 9.65 -0.19
CA VAL A 101 -11.74 10.42 0.69
C VAL A 101 -10.48 9.62 0.94
N VAL A 102 -9.32 10.18 0.64
CA VAL A 102 -8.03 9.54 0.91
C VAL A 102 -7.22 10.38 1.87
N VAL A 103 -6.91 9.81 3.03
CA VAL A 103 -6.24 10.51 4.12
C VAL A 103 -4.84 9.98 4.29
N PHE A 104 -3.82 10.83 4.19
CA PHE A 104 -2.42 10.46 4.44
C PHE A 104 -2.02 10.87 5.85
N THR A 105 -1.59 9.94 6.70
CA THR A 105 -1.24 10.23 8.11
C THR A 105 -0.19 9.28 8.71
N ARG A 106 0.38 9.67 9.86
CA ARG A 106 1.44 8.93 10.57
C ARG A 106 0.97 8.19 11.84
N TYR A 107 -0.27 7.73 11.94
CA TYR A 107 -0.87 6.93 13.05
C TYR A 107 -1.74 7.65 14.11
N PHE A 108 -1.69 8.97 14.27
CA PHE A 108 -2.47 9.61 15.36
C PHE A 108 -3.97 9.63 15.06
N GLY A 109 -4.79 9.09 15.98
CA GLY A 109 -6.25 9.24 15.98
C GLY A 109 -7.05 8.37 15.00
N VAL A 110 -6.38 7.55 14.18
CA VAL A 110 -7.00 6.77 13.09
C VAL A 110 -8.10 5.80 13.57
N ARG A 111 -8.02 5.31 14.83
CA ARG A 111 -9.06 4.44 15.42
C ARG A 111 -10.46 5.07 15.44
N ARG A 112 -10.57 6.41 15.39
CA ARG A 112 -11.85 7.13 15.41
C ARG A 112 -12.56 7.14 14.05
N LEU A 113 -11.88 6.74 12.98
CA LEU A 113 -12.41 6.69 11.62
C LEU A 113 -12.76 5.24 11.29
N GLY A 114 -13.89 4.77 11.82
CA GLY A 114 -14.33 3.38 11.72
C GLY A 114 -14.84 2.98 10.33
N ASP A 115 -15.39 3.93 9.58
CA ASP A 115 -15.89 3.79 8.21
C ASP A 115 -14.79 3.84 7.14
N TYR A 116 -13.54 4.10 7.54
CA TYR A 116 -12.40 4.18 6.64
C TYR A 116 -11.60 2.87 6.61
N VAL A 117 -11.24 2.48 5.40
CA VAL A 117 -10.36 1.34 5.14
C VAL A 117 -8.91 1.75 5.36
N LYS A 118 -8.20 0.97 6.17
CA LYS A 118 -6.84 1.32 6.59
C LYS A 118 -5.81 0.57 5.78
N TYR A 119 -4.96 1.33 5.08
CA TYR A 119 -3.82 0.84 4.34
C TYR A 119 -2.53 1.30 5.01
N HIS A 120 -1.58 0.38 5.18
CA HIS A 120 -0.26 0.65 5.73
C HIS A 120 0.76 0.64 4.60
N LEU A 121 1.44 1.78 4.39
CA LEU A 121 2.50 1.93 3.41
C LEU A 121 3.85 1.89 4.11
N ASN A 122 4.65 0.85 3.85
CA ASN A 122 5.97 0.68 4.43
C ASN A 122 7.03 0.52 3.35
N ARG A 123 8.13 1.27 3.42
CA ARG A 123 9.26 1.05 2.52
C ARG A 123 9.90 -0.31 2.80
N ILE A 124 10.21 -1.07 1.75
CA ILE A 124 10.96 -2.33 1.88
C ILE A 124 12.46 -1.98 1.92
N PRO A 125 13.18 -2.25 3.03
CA PRO A 125 14.58 -1.89 3.18
C PRO A 125 15.46 -2.46 2.07
N GLY A 126 16.43 -1.65 1.59
CA GLY A 126 17.37 -2.07 0.53
C GLY A 126 16.77 -2.13 -0.88
N THR A 127 15.53 -1.69 -1.08
CA THR A 127 14.85 -1.68 -2.39
C THR A 127 14.23 -0.32 -2.71
N SER A 128 13.73 -0.16 -3.95
CA SER A 128 12.88 0.96 -4.39
C SER A 128 11.39 0.71 -4.12
N GLU A 129 11.05 -0.44 -3.53
CA GLU A 129 9.68 -0.92 -3.40
C GLU A 129 9.05 -0.55 -2.05
N TYR A 130 7.73 -0.52 -2.05
CA TYR A 130 6.89 -0.29 -0.89
C TYR A 130 5.91 -1.43 -0.73
N ALA A 131 5.64 -1.81 0.51
CA ALA A 131 4.56 -2.71 0.86
C ALA A 131 3.31 -1.92 1.21
N LEU A 132 2.21 -2.20 0.53
CA LEU A 132 0.90 -1.61 0.77
C LEU A 132 -0.04 -2.68 1.31
N THR A 133 -0.42 -2.56 2.58
CA THR A 133 -1.13 -3.62 3.31
C THR A 133 -2.43 -3.13 3.90
N CYS A 134 -3.53 -3.84 3.65
CA CYS A 134 -4.78 -3.67 4.38
C CYS A 134 -5.06 -4.93 5.21
N TYR A 135 -4.85 -4.84 6.52
CA TYR A 135 -5.04 -5.99 7.43
C TYR A 135 -6.51 -6.41 7.54
N GLU A 136 -7.43 -5.44 7.56
CA GLU A 136 -8.88 -5.68 7.66
C GLU A 136 -9.41 -6.54 6.49
N ARG A 137 -8.77 -6.44 5.32
CA ARG A 137 -9.14 -7.17 4.11
C ARG A 137 -8.15 -8.28 3.72
N SER A 138 -7.10 -8.49 4.53
CA SER A 138 -6.01 -9.42 4.21
C SER A 138 -5.37 -9.18 2.83
N ILE A 139 -5.28 -7.91 2.42
CA ILE A 139 -4.67 -7.48 1.15
C ILE A 139 -3.24 -7.03 1.42
N SER A 140 -2.28 -7.46 0.59
CA SER A 140 -0.88 -7.07 0.66
C SER A 140 -0.34 -6.98 -0.78
N ALA A 141 0.18 -5.82 -1.18
CA ALA A 141 0.68 -5.57 -2.53
C ALA A 141 2.01 -4.80 -2.50
N ARG A 142 3.02 -5.36 -3.19
CA ARG A 142 4.30 -4.67 -3.41
C ARG A 142 4.10 -3.68 -4.52
N ILE A 143 4.48 -2.44 -4.31
CA ILE A 143 4.34 -1.38 -5.29
C ILE A 143 5.63 -0.63 -5.48
N VAL A 144 5.92 -0.25 -6.72
CA VAL A 144 6.88 0.79 -7.04
C VAL A 144 6.09 2.06 -7.31
N LEU A 145 6.45 3.14 -6.60
CA LEU A 145 5.89 4.47 -6.80
C LEU A 145 6.78 5.22 -7.79
N GLU A 146 6.29 5.39 -9.03
CA GLU A 146 6.89 6.19 -10.08
C GLU A 146 6.06 7.47 -10.28
N LEU A 147 6.63 8.49 -10.93
CA LEU A 147 5.90 9.72 -11.24
C LEU A 147 4.64 9.39 -12.07
N GLY A 148 3.47 9.60 -11.47
CA GLY A 148 2.16 9.39 -12.11
C GLY A 148 1.78 7.93 -12.37
N ARG A 149 2.56 6.94 -11.91
CA ARG A 149 2.26 5.52 -12.08
C ARG A 149 2.61 4.71 -10.84
N ILE A 150 1.73 3.77 -10.50
CA ILE A 150 1.99 2.76 -9.47
C ILE A 150 2.10 1.43 -10.16
N ARG A 151 3.25 0.79 -10.05
CA ARG A 151 3.46 -0.55 -10.59
C ARG A 151 3.37 -1.56 -9.48
N VAL A 152 2.34 -2.41 -9.52
CA VAL A 152 2.28 -3.58 -8.65
C VAL A 152 3.39 -4.55 -9.06
N VAL A 153 4.28 -4.87 -8.13
CA VAL A 153 5.34 -5.85 -8.31
C VAL A 153 4.72 -7.21 -8.02
N GLY A 154 4.53 -8.00 -9.09
CA GLY A 154 4.09 -9.39 -8.98
C GLY A 154 5.16 -10.28 -8.32
N SER A 155 4.85 -11.56 -8.19
CA SER A 155 5.77 -12.59 -7.70
C SER A 155 7.13 -12.50 -8.41
N PRO A 156 8.26 -12.75 -7.70
CA PRO A 156 9.58 -12.60 -8.29
C PRO A 156 9.72 -13.45 -9.57
N PRO A 157 10.45 -13.02 -10.61
CA PRO A 157 10.52 -13.80 -11.84
C PRO A 157 11.22 -15.16 -11.64
N GLY A 158 10.82 -16.14 -12.45
CA GLY A 158 11.46 -17.45 -12.53
C GLY A 158 11.25 -18.34 -11.30
N ILE A 159 12.29 -19.08 -10.91
CA ILE A 159 12.21 -20.09 -9.84
C ILE A 159 11.85 -19.49 -8.47
N TYR A 160 12.18 -18.22 -8.24
CA TYR A 160 11.87 -17.53 -7.00
C TYR A 160 10.37 -17.21 -6.87
N GLY A 161 9.70 -16.87 -7.98
CA GLY A 161 8.26 -16.62 -7.99
C GLY A 161 7.47 -17.86 -7.70
N LYS A 162 7.79 -18.95 -8.38
CA LYS A 162 7.18 -20.26 -8.13
C LYS A 162 7.34 -20.66 -6.67
N ALA A 163 8.53 -20.49 -6.07
CA ALA A 163 8.72 -20.73 -4.63
C ALA A 163 7.90 -19.79 -3.74
N TYR A 164 7.83 -18.51 -4.09
CA TYR A 164 7.06 -17.52 -3.34
C TYR A 164 5.56 -17.83 -3.37
N ASP A 165 5.01 -18.16 -4.53
CA ASP A 165 3.61 -18.52 -4.72
C ASP A 165 3.27 -19.82 -3.99
N ALA A 166 4.17 -20.81 -4.05
CA ALA A 166 4.02 -22.06 -3.30
C ALA A 166 3.91 -21.81 -1.80
N LEU A 167 4.78 -20.96 -1.26
CA LEU A 167 4.78 -20.61 0.16
C LEU A 167 3.56 -19.78 0.54
N LYS A 168 3.13 -18.85 -0.33
CA LYS A 168 1.91 -18.08 -0.14
C LYS A 168 0.70 -19.01 -0.05
N ASN A 169 0.52 -19.90 -1.02
CA ASN A 169 -0.58 -20.86 -1.04
C ASN A 169 -0.55 -21.76 0.19
N ALA A 170 0.63 -22.28 0.57
CA ALA A 170 0.77 -23.11 1.76
C ALA A 170 0.44 -22.37 3.07
N LEU A 171 0.79 -21.08 3.19
CA LEU A 171 0.41 -20.27 4.36
C LEU A 171 -1.09 -20.02 4.42
N VAL A 172 -1.76 -19.83 3.28
CA VAL A 172 -3.22 -19.68 3.23
C VAL A 172 -3.91 -21.00 3.62
N THR A 173 -3.44 -22.13 3.08
CA THR A 173 -4.08 -23.44 3.30
C THR A 173 -3.82 -24.00 4.69
N TYR A 174 -2.59 -23.88 5.20
CA TYR A 174 -2.14 -24.57 6.41
C TYR A 174 -1.85 -23.63 7.58
N GLY A 175 -1.94 -22.31 7.38
CA GLY A 175 -1.67 -21.32 8.41
C GLY A 175 -0.18 -21.13 8.70
N GLU A 176 0.21 -21.06 9.97
CA GLU A 176 1.59 -20.80 10.35
C GLU A 176 2.56 -21.90 9.87
N MET A 177 3.69 -21.49 9.28
CA MET A 177 4.68 -22.43 8.73
C MET A 177 6.06 -22.22 9.36
N ARG A 178 6.74 -23.30 9.75
CA ARG A 178 8.14 -23.22 10.22
C ARG A 178 9.09 -23.24 9.03
N VAL A 179 10.35 -22.82 9.24
CA VAL A 179 11.38 -22.86 8.18
C VAL A 179 11.56 -24.27 7.61
N LYS A 180 11.46 -25.32 8.43
CA LYS A 180 11.57 -26.72 7.96
C LYS A 180 10.44 -27.08 6.99
N ASP A 181 9.22 -26.65 7.29
CA ASP A 181 8.04 -26.92 6.46
C ASP A 181 8.11 -26.11 5.16
N ALA A 182 8.56 -24.85 5.24
CA ALA A 182 8.81 -24.02 4.06
C ALA A 182 9.85 -24.64 3.12
N VAL A 183 10.93 -25.23 3.65
CA VAL A 183 11.90 -25.97 2.83
C VAL A 183 11.24 -27.15 2.13
N LEU A 184 10.36 -27.88 2.80
CA LEU A 184 9.65 -29.01 2.22
C LEU A 184 8.69 -28.58 1.11
N VAL A 185 7.90 -27.52 1.35
CA VAL A 185 6.99 -26.95 0.35
C VAL A 185 7.76 -26.53 -0.90
N VAL A 186 8.82 -25.75 -0.75
CA VAL A 186 9.63 -25.27 -1.89
C VAL A 186 10.34 -26.43 -2.60
N SER A 187 10.88 -27.40 -1.86
CA SER A 187 11.54 -28.57 -2.43
C SER A 187 10.58 -29.41 -3.27
N LYS A 188 9.36 -29.65 -2.75
CA LYS A 188 8.34 -30.44 -3.44
C LYS A 188 7.80 -29.72 -4.66
N GLU A 189 7.47 -28.44 -4.53
CA GLU A 189 6.87 -27.67 -5.62
C GLU A 189 7.85 -27.47 -6.79
N LEU A 190 9.13 -27.25 -6.48
CA LEU A 190 10.13 -26.97 -7.51
C LEU A 190 10.90 -28.20 -7.99
N GLY A 191 10.67 -29.37 -7.40
CA GLY A 191 11.42 -30.60 -7.72
C GLY A 191 12.92 -30.48 -7.43
N VAL A 192 13.32 -29.70 -6.42
CA VAL A 192 14.72 -29.48 -6.04
C VAL A 192 15.03 -30.10 -4.70
N ASP A 193 16.30 -30.41 -4.45
CA ASP A 193 16.74 -30.92 -3.15
C ASP A 193 16.59 -29.86 -2.02
N LYS A 194 16.63 -30.33 -0.77
CA LYS A 194 16.44 -29.49 0.41
C LYS A 194 17.50 -28.39 0.56
N ASN A 195 18.73 -28.60 0.10
CA ASN A 195 19.78 -27.58 0.18
C ASN A 195 19.51 -26.45 -0.80
N ARG A 196 19.09 -26.79 -2.02
CA ARG A 196 18.71 -25.81 -3.03
C ARG A 196 17.45 -25.04 -2.65
N ALA A 197 16.45 -25.71 -2.07
CA ALA A 197 15.28 -25.07 -1.48
C ALA A 197 15.64 -24.07 -0.37
N ARG A 198 16.60 -24.41 0.53
CA ARG A 198 17.12 -23.47 1.53
C ARG A 198 17.77 -22.24 0.89
N MET A 199 18.58 -22.41 -0.15
CA MET A 199 19.18 -21.28 -0.85
C MET A 199 18.13 -20.36 -1.47
N ILE A 200 17.06 -20.92 -2.03
CA ILE A 200 15.93 -20.16 -2.59
C ILE A 200 15.22 -19.37 -1.49
N LEU A 201 14.92 -20.00 -0.34
CA LEU A 201 14.33 -19.32 0.81
C LEU A 201 15.20 -18.19 1.35
N ILE A 202 16.52 -18.40 1.43
CA ILE A 202 17.47 -17.36 1.84
C ILE A 202 17.46 -16.19 0.84
N ALA A 203 17.43 -16.47 -0.46
CA ALA A 203 17.35 -15.43 -1.49
C ALA A 203 16.02 -14.65 -1.40
N LEU A 204 14.90 -15.33 -1.19
CA LEU A 204 13.59 -14.71 -0.98
C LEU A 204 13.59 -13.84 0.29
N ALA A 205 14.18 -14.31 1.39
CA ALA A 205 14.30 -13.54 2.61
C ALA A 205 15.20 -12.30 2.44
N ARG A 206 16.38 -12.45 1.80
CA ARG A 206 17.30 -11.34 1.50
C ARG A 206 16.67 -10.26 0.63
N ARG A 207 15.82 -10.67 -0.32
CA ARG A 207 15.09 -9.77 -1.22
C ARG A 207 13.75 -9.27 -0.64
N GLY A 208 13.49 -9.55 0.64
CA GLY A 208 12.33 -9.05 1.37
C GLY A 208 11.00 -9.73 1.05
N TYR A 209 11.00 -10.82 0.27
CA TYR A 209 9.78 -11.60 -0.01
C TYR A 209 9.34 -12.48 1.17
N LEU A 210 10.25 -12.81 2.08
CA LEU A 210 9.96 -13.60 3.28
C LEU A 210 10.59 -12.96 4.51
N LYS A 211 9.95 -13.14 5.66
CA LYS A 211 10.54 -12.86 6.97
C LYS A 211 10.56 -14.13 7.80
N VAL A 212 11.65 -14.32 8.54
CA VAL A 212 11.76 -15.41 9.50
C VAL A 212 11.76 -14.79 10.90
N VAL A 213 10.69 -15.04 11.66
CA VAL A 213 10.53 -14.52 13.02
C VAL A 213 10.39 -15.71 13.96
N LYS A 214 11.32 -15.85 14.93
CA LYS A 214 11.35 -16.98 15.88
C LYS A 214 11.25 -18.36 15.19
N GLY A 215 11.89 -18.52 14.03
CA GLY A 215 11.88 -19.77 13.26
C GLY A 215 10.59 -20.05 12.47
N LYS A 216 9.64 -19.12 12.47
CA LYS A 216 8.44 -19.16 11.62
C LYS A 216 8.66 -18.32 10.36
N VAL A 217 8.20 -18.85 9.23
CA VAL A 217 8.19 -18.13 7.94
C VAL A 217 6.88 -17.39 7.85
N THR A 218 6.98 -16.07 7.74
CA THR A 218 5.87 -15.20 7.36
C THR A 218 6.19 -14.62 5.99
N LEU A 219 5.17 -14.42 5.15
CA LEU A 219 5.40 -13.61 3.95
C LEU A 219 5.96 -12.27 4.39
N GLY A 220 7.05 -11.85 3.74
CA GLY A 220 7.45 -10.46 3.82
C GLY A 220 6.25 -9.65 3.38
N VAL A 221 5.88 -8.66 4.19
CA VAL A 221 4.70 -7.83 3.93
C VAL A 221 4.80 -7.37 2.48
N GLY A 222 3.88 -7.94 1.69
CA GLY A 222 3.68 -7.62 0.28
C GLY A 222 3.23 -6.19 0.21
#